data_AF-A0A3B9RVN4-F1
#
_entry.id   AF-A0A3B9RVN4-F1
#
_cell.length_a   1.000
_cell.length_b   1.000
_cell.length_c   1.000
_cell.angle_alpha   90.00
_cell.angle_beta   90.00
_cell.angle_gamma   90.00
#
_symmetry.space_group_name_H-M   'P 1'
#
loop_
_entity.id
_entity.type
_entity.pdbx_description
1 polymer ?
#
loop_
_entity_poly.entity_id
_entity_poly.type
_entity_poly.pdbx_seq_one_letter_code
_entity_poly.pdbx_strand_id
1 'polypeptide(L)'
;ICNHCPFVKHIMPGIVDVARDYLAKDVRFVAISANDVEAYPEDSPANMKLYAQKEQFPFPYLYDATQEVAQSYHAACTPDF
;
A
#
# COMPACT_ATOMS: atom_id res chain seq x y z
N ILE A 1 1.90 -3.02 0.89
CA ILE A 1 2.47 -2.32 -0.29
C ILE A 1 3.66 -1.45 0.13
N CYS A 2 4.45 -0.98 -0.83
CA CYS A 2 5.71 -0.24 -0.60
C CYS A 2 5.89 0.82 -1.70
N ASN A 3 6.38 2.00 -1.35
CA ASN A 3 6.53 3.14 -2.26
C ASN A 3 7.78 3.01 -3.16
N HIS A 4 8.83 2.33 -2.69
CA HIS A 4 10.10 2.22 -3.42
C HIS A 4 10.21 0.95 -4.28
N CYS A 5 9.41 -0.09 -3.99
CA CYS A 5 9.48 -1.40 -4.64
C CYS A 5 9.10 -1.32 -6.14
N PRO A 6 9.94 -1.81 -7.07
CA PRO A 6 9.65 -1.77 -8.51
C PRO A 6 8.46 -2.64 -8.89
N PHE A 7 8.22 -3.75 -8.18
CA PHE A 7 7.07 -4.61 -8.42
C PHE A 7 5.76 -3.91 -8.06
N VAL A 8 5.73 -3.20 -6.93
CA VAL A 8 4.56 -2.41 -6.52
C VAL A 8 4.31 -1.27 -7.52
N LYS A 9 5.35 -0.52 -7.89
CA LYS A 9 5.25 0.55 -8.89
C LYS A 9 4.69 0.07 -10.22
N HIS A 10 5.07 -1.14 -10.65
CA HIS A 10 4.60 -1.71 -11.91
C HIS A 10 3.09 -1.99 -11.92
N ILE A 11 2.55 -2.51 -10.82
CA ILE A 11 1.15 -2.96 -10.78
C ILE A 11 0.17 -1.94 -10.20
N MET A 12 0.66 -0.87 -9.56
CA MET A 12 -0.18 0.08 -8.84
C MET A 12 -1.32 0.69 -9.68
N PRO A 13 -1.10 1.10 -10.95
CA PRO A 13 -2.20 1.60 -11.78
C PRO A 13 -3.33 0.59 -11.95
N GLY A 14 -2.98 -0.69 -12.15
CA GLY A 14 -3.97 -1.77 -12.27
C GLY A 14 -4.74 -2.03 -10.97
N ILE A 15 -4.07 -1.94 -9.82
CA ILE A 15 -4.74 -2.06 -8.51
C ILE A 15 -5.74 -0.91 -8.29
N VAL A 16 -5.36 0.31 -8.67
CA VAL A 16 -6.23 1.48 -8.57
C VAL A 16 -7.46 1.34 -9.47
N ASP A 17 -7.30 0.84 -10.69
CA ASP A 17 -8.43 0.60 -11.61
C ASP A 17 -9.36 -0.50 -11.09
N VAL A 18 -8.81 -1.64 -10.64
CA VAL A 18 -9.60 -2.71 -10.01
C VAL A 18 -10.35 -2.19 -8.79
N ALA A 19 -9.70 -1.39 -7.93
CA ALA A 19 -10.37 -0.85 -6.76
C ALA A 19 -11.55 0.05 -7.15
N ARG A 20 -11.42 0.91 -8.17
CA ARG A 20 -12.53 1.75 -8.65
C ARG A 20 -13.72 0.91 -9.13
N ASP A 21 -13.45 -0.14 -9.90
CA ASP A 21 -14.49 -1.02 -10.45
C ASP A 21 -15.26 -1.79 -9.37
N TYR A 22 -14.60 -2.15 -8.29
CA TYR A 22 -15.15 -3.02 -7.25
C TYR A 22 -15.64 -2.27 -6.01
N LEU A 23 -15.19 -1.03 -5.77
CA LEU A 23 -15.75 -0.17 -4.72
C LEU A 23 -17.25 0.10 -4.92
N ALA A 24 -17.70 0.24 -6.17
CA ALA A 24 -19.11 0.38 -6.51
C ALA A 24 -19.93 -0.91 -6.31
N LYS A 25 -19.24 -2.04 -6.08
CA LYS A 25 -19.84 -3.38 -5.87
C LYS A 25 -19.69 -3.84 -4.41
N ASP A 26 -19.56 -2.89 -3.49
CA ASP A 26 -19.40 -3.10 -2.05
C ASP A 26 -18.15 -3.90 -1.61
N VAL A 27 -17.14 -4.03 -2.48
CA VAL A 27 -15.84 -4.58 -2.09
C VAL A 27 -14.99 -3.47 -1.50
N ARG A 28 -14.33 -3.76 -0.36
CA ARG A 28 -13.45 -2.81 0.32
C ARG A 28 -11.99 -3.13 0.03
N PHE A 29 -11.21 -2.06 -0.12
CA PHE A 29 -9.77 -2.11 -0.34
C PHE A 29 -9.09 -1.33 0.77
N VAL A 30 -7.97 -1.86 1.27
CA VAL A 30 -7.08 -1.19 2.21
C VAL A 30 -5.66 -1.59 1.83
N ALA A 31 -4.77 -0.60 1.71
CA ALA A 31 -3.35 -0.84 1.53
C ALA A 31 -2.64 -0.60 2.86
N ILE A 32 -1.69 -1.47 3.22
CA ILE A 32 -0.88 -1.35 4.44
C ILE A 32 0.60 -1.38 4.06
N SER A 33 1.41 -0.45 4.53
CA SER A 33 2.88 -0.51 4.50
C SER A 33 3.37 -0.85 5.90
N ALA A 34 4.21 -1.88 6.01
CA ALA A 34 4.87 -2.29 7.26
C ALA A 34 6.40 -2.15 7.17
N ASN A 35 6.89 -1.41 6.17
CA ASN A 35 8.32 -1.26 5.94
C ASN A 35 8.96 -0.38 7.03
N ASP A 36 10.19 -0.72 7.41
CA ASP A 36 11.01 0.09 8.31
C ASP A 36 11.43 1.39 7.61
N VAL A 37 10.98 2.52 8.16
CA VAL A 37 11.18 3.85 7.57
C VAL A 37 12.57 4.41 7.85
N GLU A 38 13.28 3.90 8.85
CA GLU A 38 14.68 4.27 9.10
C GLU A 38 15.58 3.65 8.04
N ALA A 39 15.32 2.40 7.67
CA ALA A 39 16.01 1.73 6.57
C ALA A 39 15.54 2.23 5.19
N TYR A 40 14.25 2.53 5.05
CA TYR A 40 13.62 2.96 3.79
C TYR A 40 12.79 4.25 3.98
N PRO A 41 13.41 5.43 3.99
CA PRO A 41 12.71 6.71 4.21
C PRO A 41 11.61 7.03 3.17
N GLU A 42 11.70 6.45 1.98
CA GLU A 42 10.66 6.53 0.93
C GLU A 42 9.32 5.95 1.39
N ASP A 43 9.30 5.02 2.36
CA ASP A 43 8.08 4.41 2.90
C ASP A 43 7.53 5.13 4.14
N SER A 44 8.09 6.29 4.50
CA SER A 44 7.57 7.10 5.60
C SER A 44 6.12 7.55 5.35
N PRO A 45 5.30 7.75 6.41
CA PRO A 45 3.91 8.23 6.26
C PRO A 45 3.76 9.51 5.43
N ALA A 46 4.74 10.41 5.51
CA ALA A 46 4.76 11.63 4.69
C ALA A 46 4.87 11.30 3.19
N ASN A 47 5.81 10.42 2.83
CA ASN A 47 5.99 9.98 1.44
C ASN A 47 4.85 9.07 0.96
N MET A 48 4.29 8.22 1.83
CA MET A 48 3.09 7.43 1.54
C MET A 48 1.91 8.30 1.15
N LYS A 49 1.70 9.42 1.86
CA LYS A 49 0.65 10.39 1.52
C LYS A 49 0.87 10.99 0.13
N LEU A 50 2.09 11.41 -0.17
CA LEU A 50 2.43 11.97 -1.48
C LEU A 50 2.24 10.93 -2.60
N TYR A 51 2.64 9.68 -2.35
CA TYR A 51 2.48 8.59 -3.31
C TYR A 51 1.01 8.27 -3.56
N ALA A 52 0.20 8.12 -2.52
CA ALA A 52 -1.24 7.87 -2.65
C ALA A 52 -1.97 9.01 -3.37
N GLN A 53 -1.56 10.26 -3.16
CA GLN A 53 -2.11 11.41 -3.89
C GLN A 53 -1.72 11.37 -5.37
N LYS A 54 -0.45 11.09 -5.67
CA LYS A 54 0.06 10.99 -7.05
C LYS A 54 -0.65 9.89 -7.84
N GLU A 55 -0.76 8.71 -7.25
CA GLU A 55 -1.38 7.54 -7.88
C GLU A 55 -2.91 7.50 -7.70
N GLN A 56 -3.49 8.51 -7.04
CA GLN A 56 -4.93 8.71 -6.85
C GLN A 56 -5.65 7.51 -6.23
N PHE A 57 -5.13 7.03 -5.10
CA PHE A 57 -5.70 5.87 -4.41
C PHE A 57 -7.15 6.14 -4.00
N PRO A 58 -8.10 5.27 -4.41
CA PRO A 58 -9.50 5.38 -4.00
C PRO A 58 -9.76 4.68 -2.65
N PHE A 59 -8.71 4.23 -1.96
CA PHE A 59 -8.76 3.46 -0.72
C PHE A 59 -7.74 3.97 0.32
N PRO A 60 -7.92 3.66 1.62
CA PRO A 60 -6.96 4.01 2.64
C PRO A 60 -5.60 3.36 2.41
N TYR A 61 -4.53 4.13 2.67
CA TYR A 61 -3.16 3.64 2.75
C TYR A 61 -2.61 3.86 4.16
N LEU A 62 -2.51 2.77 4.92
CA LEU A 62 -2.17 2.74 6.33
C LEU A 62 -0.71 2.38 6.55
N TYR A 63 -0.15 2.88 7.64
CA TYR A 63 1.21 2.55 8.07
C TYR A 63 1.15 1.68 9.33
N ASP A 64 1.76 0.50 9.26
CA ASP A 64 1.94 -0.45 10.35
C ASP A 64 3.36 -0.32 10.90
N ALA A 65 3.55 0.58 11.86
CA ALA A 65 4.86 0.87 12.44
C ALA A 65 5.42 -0.28 13.28
N THR A 66 4.57 -1.08 13.93
CA THR A 66 4.99 -2.17 14.80
C THR A 66 5.21 -3.47 14.05
N GLN A 67 4.76 -3.55 12.80
CA GLN A 67 4.76 -4.76 11.96
C GLN A 67 3.85 -5.88 12.47
N GLU A 68 3.07 -5.63 13.53
CA GLU A 68 2.19 -6.63 14.14
C GLU A 68 1.06 -7.04 13.18
N VAL A 69 0.54 -6.10 12.38
CA VAL A 69 -0.50 -6.40 11.40
C VAL A 69 0.09 -7.27 10.30
N ALA A 70 1.25 -6.90 9.74
CA ALA A 70 1.93 -7.71 8.74
C ALA A 70 2.24 -9.14 9.23
N GLN A 71 2.72 -9.28 10.47
CA GLN A 71 2.99 -10.59 11.07
C GLN A 71 1.72 -11.41 11.26
N SER A 72 0.62 -10.81 11.75
CA SER A 72 -0.64 -11.53 11.94
C SER A 72 -1.26 -12.03 10.63
N TYR A 73 -1.04 -11.30 9.54
CA TYR A 73 -1.42 -11.69 8.18
C TYR A 73 -0.40 -12.62 7.50
N HIS A 74 0.74 -12.91 8.14
CA HIS A 74 1.85 -13.68 7.57
C HIS A 74 2.38 -13.09 6.25
N ALA A 75 2.29 -11.77 6.10
CA ALA A 75 2.76 -11.08 4.90
C ALA A 75 4.27 -11.25 4.77
N ALA A 76 4.74 -11.66 3.60
CA ALA A 76 6.15 -12.01 3.38
C ALA A 76 6.86 -11.10 2.37
N CYS A 77 6.12 -10.41 1.50
CA CYS A 77 6.70 -9.56 0.47
C CYS A 77 5.82 -8.34 0.16
N THR A 78 6.28 -7.50 -0.76
CA THR A 78 5.45 -6.42 -1.32
C THR A 78 5.56 -6.44 -2.85
N PRO A 79 4.43 -6.48 -3.58
CA PRO A 79 3.05 -6.59 -3.09
C PRO A 79 2.72 -8.01 -2.58
N ASP A 80 1.78 -8.07 -1.64
CA ASP A 80 1.15 -9.29 -1.10
C ASP A 80 -0.36 -8.97 -0.98
N PHE A 81 -1.24 -9.92 -1.29
CA PHE A 81 -2.68 -9.69 -1.51
C PHE A 81 -3.57 -10.67 -0.73
#